data_AF-A0A2E6PUT7-F1
#
_entry.id   AF-A0A2E6PUT7-F1
#
_cell.length_a   1.000
_cell.length_b   1.000
_cell.length_c   1.000
_cell.angle_alpha   90.00
_cell.angle_beta   90.00
_cell.angle_gamma   90.00
#
_symmetry.space_group_name_H-M   'P 1'
#
loop_
_entity.id
_entity.type
_entity.pdbx_description
1 polymer ?
#
loop_
_entity_poly.entity_id
_entity_poly.type
_entity_poly.pdbx_seq_one_letter_code
_entity_poly.pdbx_strand_id
1 'polypeptide(L)'
;MDKNFYNEASGKKLGWEPSWFGERYFDDKLVREIKKWQRSRSIAADGLCGPETFRRLWTERQSEISNYKPESKHFSNYIVYNGEFHPIEWDKFVLWSEKGGLEAPTGNYYDYSGRPKRQIRYFVNHWDVCLNSKSCQNVLNRRGASVHFLIDNDGTIYQTMDLQHAAWHAGSARTNRPSVGVEISNAYYPKYQQWYEKNNFGQRPMIEDAWVHGEKLEPFTGFFPIQLEALKALWQSIHHATSIPYETPTNQFGKTSTKYEQNVAYGKFTGFVSHYHISKRKIDCAGLDIKSMLDEIYCDVEVSNE
;
A
#
# COMPACT_ATOMS: atom_id res chain seq x y z
N MET A 1 -25.25 -7.02 14.09
CA MET A 1 -24.19 -7.98 13.71
C MET A 1 -23.69 -8.63 14.98
N ASP A 2 -23.73 -9.95 15.06
CA ASP A 2 -23.11 -10.69 16.17
C ASP A 2 -21.59 -10.55 16.05
N LYS A 3 -20.98 -9.93 17.06
CA LYS A 3 -19.55 -9.61 17.07
C LYS A 3 -18.68 -10.81 17.39
N ASN A 4 -19.20 -11.75 18.18
CA ASN A 4 -18.49 -12.96 18.56
C ASN A 4 -18.36 -13.85 17.33
N PHE A 5 -19.49 -14.05 16.62
CA PHE A 5 -19.51 -14.76 15.35
C PHE A 5 -18.61 -14.09 14.28
N TYR A 6 -18.67 -12.76 14.15
CA TYR A 6 -17.80 -12.04 13.22
C TYR A 6 -16.32 -12.26 13.53
N ASN A 7 -15.94 -12.14 14.80
CA ASN A 7 -14.55 -12.26 15.21
C ASN A 7 -14.05 -13.70 15.05
N GLU A 8 -14.86 -14.71 15.34
CA GLU A 8 -14.51 -16.12 15.09
C GLU A 8 -14.26 -16.37 13.59
N ALA A 9 -15.16 -15.89 12.74
CA ALA A 9 -15.01 -16.00 11.29
C ALA A 9 -13.78 -15.23 10.78
N SER A 10 -13.54 -14.03 11.33
CA SER A 10 -12.35 -13.23 11.02
C SER A 10 -11.06 -13.92 11.48
N GLY A 11 -11.05 -14.51 12.68
CA GLY A 11 -9.94 -15.27 13.25
C GLY A 11 -9.55 -16.44 12.36
N LYS A 12 -10.53 -17.25 11.97
CA LYS A 12 -10.36 -18.36 11.01
C LYS A 12 -9.84 -17.89 9.65
N LYS A 13 -10.35 -16.78 9.14
CA LYS A 13 -9.98 -16.24 7.82
C LYS A 13 -8.57 -15.62 7.80
N LEU A 14 -8.25 -14.79 8.78
CA LEU A 14 -7.02 -14.00 8.82
C LEU A 14 -5.89 -14.70 9.59
N GLY A 15 -6.22 -15.72 10.39
CA GLY A 15 -5.29 -16.53 11.17
C GLY A 15 -4.81 -15.84 12.45
N TRP A 16 -5.71 -15.18 13.18
CA TRP A 16 -5.44 -14.64 14.51
C TRP A 16 -6.30 -15.35 15.57
N GLU A 17 -5.80 -15.38 16.80
CA GLU A 17 -6.43 -16.08 17.94
C GLU A 17 -6.79 -15.08 19.05
N PRO A 18 -7.82 -15.37 19.90
CA PRO A 18 -8.20 -14.50 21.03
C PRO A 18 -7.01 -14.15 21.95
N SER A 19 -6.03 -15.04 22.04
CA SER A 19 -4.82 -14.86 22.85
C SER A 19 -3.97 -13.67 22.41
N TRP A 20 -4.10 -13.22 21.17
CA TRP A 20 -3.40 -12.03 20.68
C TRP A 20 -3.93 -10.73 21.30
N PHE A 21 -5.12 -10.77 21.90
CA PHE A 21 -5.71 -9.70 22.70
C PHE A 21 -5.72 -10.03 24.21
N GLY A 22 -5.00 -11.07 24.65
CA GLY A 22 -4.97 -11.51 26.04
C GLY A 22 -6.18 -12.33 26.49
N GLU A 23 -7.01 -12.80 25.56
CA GLU A 23 -8.22 -13.58 25.85
C GLU A 23 -8.13 -15.03 25.38
N ARG A 24 -9.08 -15.89 25.79
CA ARG A 24 -9.06 -17.32 25.45
C ARG A 24 -10.13 -17.74 24.44
N TYR A 25 -11.26 -17.04 24.42
CA TYR A 25 -12.44 -17.44 23.66
C TYR A 25 -13.00 -16.29 22.82
N PHE A 26 -13.74 -16.62 21.77
CA PHE A 26 -14.49 -15.65 20.95
C PHE A 26 -15.80 -15.28 21.65
N ASP A 27 -15.69 -14.46 22.70
CA ASP A 27 -16.82 -14.05 23.55
C ASP A 27 -16.88 -12.51 23.73
N ASP A 28 -17.88 -12.06 24.49
CA ASP A 28 -18.06 -10.62 24.77
C ASP A 28 -16.86 -10.01 25.52
N LYS A 29 -16.04 -10.82 26.20
CA LYS A 29 -14.81 -10.36 26.84
C LYS A 29 -13.77 -10.01 25.77
N LEU A 30 -13.57 -10.88 24.78
CA LEU A 30 -12.73 -10.57 23.62
C LEU A 30 -13.20 -9.31 22.88
N VAL A 31 -14.49 -9.13 22.66
CA VAL A 31 -15.02 -7.91 22.01
C VAL A 31 -14.66 -6.64 22.79
N ARG A 32 -14.71 -6.69 24.13
CA ARG A 32 -14.30 -5.56 24.98
C ARG A 32 -12.79 -5.30 24.91
N GLU A 33 -11.97 -6.34 24.90
CA GLU A 33 -10.52 -6.18 24.77
C GLU A 33 -10.10 -5.66 23.40
N ILE A 34 -10.73 -6.12 22.31
CA ILE A 34 -10.51 -5.56 20.96
C ILE A 34 -10.86 -4.07 20.95
N LYS A 35 -11.97 -3.65 21.57
CA LYS A 35 -12.32 -2.22 21.67
C LYS A 35 -11.26 -1.42 22.41
N LYS A 36 -10.77 -1.92 23.54
CA LYS A 36 -9.71 -1.24 24.31
C LYS A 36 -8.44 -1.12 23.49
N TRP A 37 -8.05 -2.21 22.82
CA TRP A 37 -6.91 -2.24 21.92
C TRP A 37 -7.08 -1.22 20.78
N GLN A 38 -8.21 -1.19 20.09
CA GLN A 38 -8.49 -0.23 19.01
C GLN A 38 -8.43 1.23 19.51
N ARG A 39 -9.03 1.55 20.65
CA ARG A 39 -8.98 2.90 21.26
C ARG A 39 -7.55 3.36 21.50
N SER A 40 -6.73 2.48 22.08
CA SER A 40 -5.33 2.79 22.39
C SER A 40 -4.44 2.97 21.14
N ARG A 41 -4.93 2.64 19.94
CA ARG A 41 -4.25 2.86 18.65
C ARG A 41 -4.97 3.89 17.77
N SER A 42 -5.90 4.67 18.33
CA SER A 42 -6.65 5.69 17.60
C SER A 42 -7.31 5.15 16.31
N ILE A 43 -7.94 3.97 16.39
CA ILE A 43 -8.88 3.49 15.38
C ILE A 43 -10.30 3.37 15.89
N ALA A 44 -11.23 3.31 14.94
CA ALA A 44 -12.63 2.99 15.19
C ALA A 44 -12.75 1.77 16.12
N ALA A 45 -13.25 2.03 17.33
CA ALA A 45 -13.35 1.05 18.42
C ALA A 45 -14.67 0.26 18.35
N ASP A 46 -14.86 -0.51 17.28
CA ASP A 46 -16.05 -1.30 17.03
C ASP A 46 -16.05 -2.67 17.74
N GLY A 47 -14.89 -3.13 18.23
CA GLY A 47 -14.72 -4.44 18.86
C GLY A 47 -14.64 -5.59 17.86
N LEU A 48 -14.45 -5.28 16.58
CA LEU A 48 -14.28 -6.23 15.50
C LEU A 48 -12.81 -6.25 15.10
N CYS A 49 -12.18 -7.42 15.11
CA CYS A 49 -10.88 -7.58 14.48
C CYS A 49 -11.07 -7.67 12.96
N GLY A 50 -11.41 -6.55 12.35
CA GLY A 50 -11.53 -6.42 10.89
C GLY A 50 -10.15 -6.32 10.22
N PRO A 51 -10.12 -6.19 8.89
CA PRO A 51 -8.86 -6.16 8.14
C PRO A 51 -7.89 -5.04 8.55
N GLU A 52 -8.39 -3.89 9.00
CA GLU A 52 -7.56 -2.79 9.52
C GLU A 52 -6.97 -3.11 10.89
N THR A 53 -7.78 -3.64 11.81
CA THR A 53 -7.35 -4.06 13.15
C THR A 53 -6.31 -5.18 13.06
N PHE A 54 -6.58 -6.21 12.24
CA PHE A 54 -5.65 -7.33 12.04
C PHE A 54 -4.30 -6.86 11.49
N ARG A 55 -4.28 -5.98 10.49
CA ARG A 55 -3.05 -5.44 9.90
C ARG A 55 -2.17 -4.78 10.97
N ARG A 56 -2.75 -3.91 11.81
CA ARG A 56 -2.03 -3.25 12.90
C ARG A 56 -1.55 -4.22 13.98
N LEU A 57 -2.39 -5.19 14.36
CA LEU A 57 -2.05 -6.23 15.35
C LEU A 57 -0.90 -7.11 14.87
N TRP A 58 -0.93 -7.50 13.60
CA TRP A 58 0.12 -8.32 12.99
C TRP A 58 1.46 -7.58 12.94
N THR A 59 1.45 -6.30 12.58
CA THR A 59 2.64 -5.44 12.62
C THR A 59 3.24 -5.34 14.02
N GLU A 60 2.43 -5.18 15.08
CA GLU A 60 2.89 -5.20 16.48
C GLU A 60 3.62 -6.51 16.79
N ARG A 61 2.98 -7.64 16.48
CA ARG A 61 3.56 -8.97 16.75
C ARG A 61 4.83 -9.23 15.96
N GLN A 62 4.89 -8.82 14.70
CA GLN A 62 6.12 -8.94 13.91
C GLN A 62 7.26 -8.09 14.45
N SER A 63 6.95 -6.91 15.00
CA SER A 63 7.99 -6.03 15.55
C SER A 63 8.75 -6.67 16.73
N GLU A 64 8.10 -7.61 17.43
CA GLU A 64 8.65 -8.37 18.56
C GLU A 64 9.41 -9.63 18.13
N ILE A 65 9.28 -10.06 16.86
CA ILE A 65 9.92 -11.27 16.32
C ILE A 65 11.08 -10.86 15.41
N SER A 66 12.31 -11.19 15.80
CA SER A 66 13.52 -10.99 14.97
C SER A 66 13.53 -11.99 13.81
N ASN A 67 12.96 -11.60 12.67
CA ASN A 67 12.88 -12.45 11.47
C ASN A 67 13.60 -11.87 10.24
N TYR A 68 14.45 -10.85 10.40
CA TYR A 68 15.22 -10.35 9.26
C TYR A 68 16.28 -11.38 8.84
N LYS A 69 16.08 -11.98 7.67
CA LYS A 69 17.10 -12.72 6.93
C LYS A 69 17.22 -12.11 5.54
N PRO A 70 18.40 -11.60 5.13
CA PRO A 70 18.60 -11.16 3.76
C PRO A 70 18.57 -12.39 2.85
N GLU A 71 17.55 -12.48 2.00
CA GLU A 71 17.54 -13.42 0.88
C GLU A 71 18.29 -12.77 -0.29
N SER A 72 19.14 -13.54 -0.99
CA SER A 72 19.76 -13.08 -2.24
C SER A 72 18.66 -12.87 -3.30
N LYS A 73 18.46 -11.64 -3.77
CA LYS A 73 17.48 -11.29 -4.80
C LYS A 73 18.12 -11.29 -6.19
N HIS A 74 17.35 -11.67 -7.20
CA HIS A 74 17.68 -11.36 -8.60
C HIS A 74 16.98 -10.07 -8.97
N PHE A 75 17.70 -9.13 -9.57
CA PHE A 75 17.13 -7.85 -9.99
C PHE A 75 16.88 -7.83 -11.49
N SER A 76 15.69 -7.40 -11.86
CA SER A 76 15.24 -7.08 -13.22
C SER A 76 15.32 -5.57 -13.46
N ASN A 77 15.21 -5.15 -14.71
CA ASN A 77 15.17 -3.73 -15.12
C ASN A 77 13.93 -3.42 -15.98
N TYR A 78 12.85 -4.19 -15.80
CA TYR A 78 11.61 -4.02 -16.53
C TYR A 78 10.38 -4.40 -15.68
N ILE A 79 9.27 -3.70 -15.90
CA ILE A 79 7.94 -4.11 -15.46
C ILE A 79 7.27 -4.99 -16.53
N VAL A 80 6.35 -5.86 -16.12
CA VAL A 80 5.61 -6.74 -17.04
C VAL A 80 4.16 -6.26 -17.19
N TYR A 81 3.72 -6.08 -18.42
CA TYR A 81 2.34 -5.70 -18.76
C TYR A 81 1.84 -6.47 -19.97
N ASN A 82 0.87 -7.36 -19.74
CA ASN A 82 0.30 -8.26 -20.74
C ASN A 82 1.37 -9.10 -21.44
N GLY A 83 2.31 -9.63 -20.64
CA GLY A 83 3.48 -10.38 -21.10
C GLY A 83 4.56 -9.55 -21.81
N GLU A 84 4.35 -8.25 -22.01
CA GLU A 84 5.35 -7.35 -22.59
C GLU A 84 6.24 -6.76 -21.49
N PHE A 85 7.52 -6.62 -21.80
CA PHE A 85 8.51 -6.05 -20.89
C PHE A 85 8.69 -4.56 -21.18
N HIS A 86 8.48 -3.72 -20.18
CA HIS A 86 8.65 -2.27 -20.27
C HIS A 86 9.77 -1.82 -19.34
N PRO A 87 10.77 -1.06 -19.80
CA PRO A 87 11.90 -0.64 -18.97
C PRO A 87 11.48 0.11 -17.70
N ILE A 88 12.27 -0.07 -16.63
CA ILE A 88 12.23 0.78 -15.43
C ILE A 88 13.65 1.23 -15.09
N GLU A 89 13.82 2.53 -14.90
CA GLU A 89 15.09 3.16 -14.50
C GLU A 89 15.29 3.03 -12.98
N TRP A 90 15.34 1.79 -12.50
CA TRP A 90 15.54 1.47 -11.09
C TRP A 90 16.27 0.12 -10.95
N ASP A 91 17.36 0.11 -10.18
CA ASP A 91 18.28 -1.03 -10.07
C ASP A 91 17.78 -2.14 -9.12
N LYS A 92 16.87 -1.82 -8.20
CA LYS A 92 16.32 -2.75 -7.22
C LYS A 92 14.90 -3.18 -7.55
N PHE A 93 14.68 -3.84 -8.67
CA PHE A 93 13.37 -4.31 -9.09
C PHE A 93 13.30 -5.84 -9.15
N VAL A 94 12.24 -6.46 -8.63
CA VAL A 94 12.10 -7.92 -8.54
C VAL A 94 10.71 -8.36 -9.02
N LEU A 95 10.66 -9.31 -9.94
CA LEU A 95 9.41 -9.92 -10.42
C LEU A 95 8.95 -11.04 -9.50
N TRP A 96 7.64 -11.28 -9.48
CA TRP A 96 7.02 -12.37 -8.74
C TRP A 96 7.59 -13.76 -9.08
N SER A 97 8.06 -13.94 -10.32
CA SER A 97 8.65 -15.19 -10.82
C SER A 97 10.14 -15.35 -10.52
N GLU A 98 10.81 -14.31 -10.02
CA GLU A 98 12.24 -14.31 -9.76
C GLU A 98 12.58 -14.81 -8.34
N LYS A 99 13.86 -15.15 -8.14
CA LYS A 99 14.37 -15.52 -6.83
C LYS A 99 14.24 -14.36 -5.86
N GLY A 100 13.50 -14.58 -4.77
CA GLY A 100 13.18 -13.54 -3.79
C GLY A 100 11.98 -12.68 -4.16
N GLY A 101 11.28 -13.02 -5.25
CA GLY A 101 10.03 -12.39 -5.66
C GLY A 101 8.90 -12.61 -4.65
N LEU A 102 7.93 -11.69 -4.68
CA LEU A 102 6.70 -11.76 -3.91
C LEU A 102 5.55 -11.89 -4.89
N GLU A 103 4.69 -12.90 -4.74
CA GLU A 103 3.61 -13.19 -5.67
C GLU A 103 2.25 -13.01 -5.00
N ALA A 104 1.31 -12.38 -5.71
CA ALA A 104 -0.09 -12.40 -5.34
C ALA A 104 -0.73 -13.75 -5.73
N PRO A 105 -1.34 -14.49 -4.79
CA PRO A 105 -1.90 -15.79 -5.07
C PRO A 105 -3.01 -15.74 -6.13
N THR A 106 -3.04 -16.72 -7.02
CA THR A 106 -4.17 -16.92 -7.93
C THR A 106 -5.48 -16.97 -7.15
N GLY A 107 -6.51 -16.28 -7.65
CA GLY A 107 -7.80 -16.13 -6.97
C GLY A 107 -7.92 -14.88 -6.07
N ASN A 108 -6.82 -14.15 -5.83
CA ASN A 108 -6.83 -12.89 -5.09
C ASN A 108 -6.80 -11.64 -5.99
N TYR A 109 -7.08 -11.79 -7.28
CA TYR A 109 -7.16 -10.72 -8.26
C TYR A 109 -8.13 -11.09 -9.37
N TYR A 110 -8.54 -10.12 -10.20
CA TYR A 110 -9.26 -10.44 -11.43
C TYR A 110 -8.27 -10.92 -12.47
N ASP A 111 -8.44 -12.16 -12.92
CA ASP A 111 -7.67 -12.74 -14.01
C ASP A 111 -8.14 -12.19 -15.37
N TYR A 112 -7.16 -11.81 -16.17
CA TYR A 112 -7.32 -11.22 -17.50
C TYR A 112 -6.40 -11.92 -18.53
N SER A 113 -5.85 -13.09 -18.18
CA SER A 113 -5.08 -13.93 -19.08
C SER A 113 -5.85 -14.21 -20.37
N GLY A 114 -5.17 -14.14 -21.51
CA GLY A 114 -5.75 -14.38 -22.83
C GLY A 114 -6.78 -13.34 -23.30
N ARG A 115 -6.93 -12.22 -22.58
CA ARG A 115 -7.79 -11.10 -23.00
C ARG A 115 -6.97 -10.01 -23.69
N PRO A 116 -7.61 -9.11 -24.47
CA PRO A 116 -6.94 -7.91 -24.96
C PRO A 116 -6.28 -7.10 -23.82
N LYS A 117 -5.21 -6.37 -24.15
CA LYS A 117 -4.44 -5.54 -23.22
C LYS A 117 -5.37 -4.63 -22.41
N ARG A 118 -5.37 -4.79 -21.08
CA ARG A 118 -6.28 -4.11 -20.15
C ARG A 118 -5.96 -2.62 -20.10
N GLN A 119 -6.87 -1.73 -20.48
CA GLN A 119 -6.65 -0.29 -20.35
C GLN A 119 -6.55 0.13 -18.88
N ILE A 120 -5.37 0.64 -18.49
CA ILE A 120 -5.10 1.23 -17.18
C ILE A 120 -5.32 2.73 -17.28
N ARG A 121 -5.99 3.31 -16.28
CA ARG A 121 -6.32 4.74 -16.26
C ARG A 121 -5.70 5.47 -15.08
N TYR A 122 -5.52 4.82 -13.94
CA TYR A 122 -4.89 5.50 -12.82
C TYR A 122 -4.08 4.59 -11.93
N PHE A 123 -3.09 5.19 -11.27
CA PHE A 123 -2.19 4.56 -10.35
C PHE A 123 -2.54 4.99 -8.92
N VAL A 124 -2.68 4.02 -8.01
CA VAL A 124 -3.13 4.26 -6.62
C VAL A 124 -1.98 4.01 -5.65
N ASN A 125 -1.62 5.05 -4.92
CA ASN A 125 -0.61 5.02 -3.88
C ASN A 125 -1.22 4.64 -2.53
N HIS A 126 -0.60 3.66 -1.88
CA HIS A 126 -0.92 3.20 -0.54
C HIS A 126 0.32 3.17 0.33
N TRP A 127 0.14 3.30 1.65
CA TRP A 127 1.09 2.78 2.62
C TRP A 127 0.56 1.46 3.20
N ASP A 128 1.47 0.58 3.57
CA ASP A 128 1.10 -0.78 3.98
C ASP A 128 0.73 -0.94 5.46
N VAL A 129 1.12 0.00 6.34
CA VAL A 129 1.06 -0.14 7.80
C VAL A 129 1.78 -1.40 8.29
N CYS A 130 2.82 -1.83 7.56
CA CYS A 130 3.66 -2.98 7.85
C CYS A 130 5.14 -2.56 7.96
N LEU A 131 5.98 -3.46 8.47
CA LEU A 131 7.41 -3.17 8.70
C LEU A 131 8.28 -3.30 7.45
N ASN A 132 7.83 -4.06 6.45
CA ASN A 132 8.52 -4.34 5.19
C ASN A 132 7.54 -4.97 4.17
N SER A 133 7.96 -5.05 2.90
CA SER A 133 7.13 -5.60 1.81
C SER A 133 6.74 -7.06 2.02
N LYS A 134 7.62 -7.90 2.58
CA LYS A 134 7.32 -9.31 2.88
C LYS A 134 6.19 -9.44 3.92
N SER A 135 6.19 -8.60 4.95
CA SER A 135 5.09 -8.52 5.91
C SER A 135 3.79 -8.08 5.25
N CYS A 136 3.85 -7.06 4.38
CA CYS A 136 2.70 -6.59 3.62
C CYS A 136 2.09 -7.71 2.77
N GLN A 137 2.91 -8.42 1.97
CA GLN A 137 2.45 -9.54 1.13
C GLN A 137 1.76 -10.63 1.96
N ASN A 138 2.32 -10.97 3.13
CA ASN A 138 1.71 -11.94 4.04
C ASN A 138 0.32 -11.49 4.54
N VAL A 139 0.16 -10.20 4.85
CA VAL A 139 -1.14 -9.63 5.26
C VAL A 139 -2.13 -9.64 4.08
N LEU A 140 -1.69 -9.26 2.88
CA LEU A 140 -2.54 -9.27 1.68
C LEU A 140 -3.04 -10.68 1.37
N ASN A 141 -2.15 -11.68 1.39
CA ASN A 141 -2.48 -13.08 1.15
C ASN A 141 -3.55 -13.59 2.11
N ARG A 142 -3.39 -13.34 3.42
CA ARG A 142 -4.37 -13.73 4.46
C ARG A 142 -5.72 -13.04 4.30
N ARG A 143 -5.71 -11.79 3.80
CA ARG A 143 -6.94 -11.03 3.57
C ARG A 143 -7.69 -11.45 2.32
N GLY A 144 -7.05 -12.22 1.43
CA GLY A 144 -7.54 -12.43 0.07
C GLY A 144 -7.56 -11.11 -0.71
N ALA A 145 -6.53 -10.28 -0.53
CA ALA A 145 -6.34 -9.01 -1.22
C ALA A 145 -5.02 -9.05 -2.01
N SER A 146 -4.80 -8.06 -2.86
CA SER A 146 -3.60 -7.99 -3.67
C SER A 146 -3.30 -6.56 -4.11
N VAL A 147 -2.06 -6.32 -4.54
CA VAL A 147 -1.57 -5.05 -5.08
C VAL A 147 -0.54 -5.36 -6.17
N HIS A 148 -0.41 -4.54 -7.20
CA HIS A 148 0.55 -4.81 -8.28
C HIS A 148 1.99 -4.65 -7.82
N PHE A 149 2.27 -3.62 -7.01
CA PHE A 149 3.62 -3.32 -6.56
C PHE A 149 3.76 -3.20 -5.05
N LEU A 150 4.94 -3.52 -4.56
CA LEU A 150 5.39 -3.25 -3.20
C LEU A 150 6.71 -2.47 -3.28
N ILE A 151 6.89 -1.46 -2.43
CA ILE A 151 8.19 -0.77 -2.28
C ILE A 151 8.70 -0.99 -0.84
N ASP A 152 9.86 -1.62 -0.69
CA ASP A 152 10.45 -1.94 0.61
C ASP A 152 11.21 -0.76 1.21
N ASN A 153 11.69 -0.90 2.45
CA ASN A 153 12.43 0.13 3.17
C ASN A 153 13.70 0.62 2.44
N ASP A 154 14.38 -0.27 1.69
CA ASP A 154 15.63 -0.01 0.98
C ASP A 154 15.44 0.47 -0.47
N GLY A 155 14.19 0.73 -0.86
CA GLY A 155 13.80 1.08 -2.22
C GLY A 155 13.59 -0.11 -3.15
N THR A 156 13.71 -1.36 -2.68
CA THR A 156 13.39 -2.52 -3.53
C THR A 156 11.92 -2.47 -3.96
N ILE A 157 11.67 -2.53 -5.27
CA ILE A 157 10.34 -2.64 -5.85
C ILE A 157 10.08 -4.11 -6.18
N TYR A 158 8.95 -4.64 -5.75
CA TYR A 158 8.47 -5.95 -6.17
C TYR A 158 7.23 -5.77 -7.03
N GLN A 159 7.21 -6.39 -8.21
CA GLN A 159 5.98 -6.59 -8.96
C GLN A 159 5.39 -7.95 -8.58
N THR A 160 4.15 -7.97 -8.08
CA THR A 160 3.54 -9.19 -7.53
C THR A 160 2.65 -9.96 -8.50
N MET A 161 2.33 -9.33 -9.61
CA MET A 161 1.57 -9.88 -10.73
C MET A 161 1.75 -9.03 -11.98
N ASP A 162 1.45 -9.60 -13.15
CA ASP A 162 1.36 -8.86 -14.41
C ASP A 162 0.32 -7.73 -14.32
N LEU A 163 0.65 -6.53 -14.83
CA LEU A 163 -0.28 -5.40 -14.92
C LEU A 163 -1.56 -5.69 -15.72
N GLN A 164 -1.58 -6.73 -16.55
CA GLN A 164 -2.78 -7.21 -17.22
C GLN A 164 -3.87 -7.60 -16.23
N HIS A 165 -3.51 -8.13 -15.07
CA HIS A 165 -4.46 -8.48 -14.02
C HIS A 165 -4.90 -7.24 -13.24
N ALA A 166 -6.09 -7.31 -12.64
CA ALA A 166 -6.57 -6.25 -11.76
C ALA A 166 -6.56 -6.70 -10.30
N ALA A 167 -5.63 -6.13 -9.53
CA ALA A 167 -5.48 -6.38 -8.11
C ALA A 167 -6.67 -5.86 -7.28
N TRP A 168 -6.83 -6.36 -6.05
CA TRP A 168 -7.91 -5.98 -5.13
C TRP A 168 -7.42 -5.05 -4.02
N HIS A 169 -7.11 -3.80 -4.36
CA HIS A 169 -6.46 -2.83 -3.45
C HIS A 169 -7.32 -1.57 -3.14
N ALA A 170 -8.15 -1.12 -4.08
CA ALA A 170 -8.86 0.17 -4.04
C ALA A 170 -10.33 0.08 -3.59
N GLY A 171 -10.70 -0.98 -2.86
CA GLY A 171 -11.99 -1.11 -2.17
C GLY A 171 -13.22 -1.43 -3.02
N SER A 172 -13.21 -1.22 -4.34
CA SER A 172 -14.34 -1.56 -5.23
C SER A 172 -13.90 -2.08 -6.59
N ALA A 173 -14.72 -2.89 -7.26
CA ALA A 173 -14.43 -3.35 -8.62
C ALA A 173 -14.29 -2.20 -9.62
N ARG A 174 -15.06 -1.12 -9.43
CA ARG A 174 -15.01 0.09 -10.26
C ARG A 174 -13.65 0.77 -10.22
N THR A 175 -12.96 0.70 -9.09
CA THR A 175 -11.66 1.32 -8.88
C THR A 175 -10.49 0.36 -9.08
N ASN A 176 -10.65 -0.90 -8.71
CA ASN A 176 -9.65 -1.95 -8.93
C ASN A 176 -9.40 -2.24 -10.42
N ARG A 177 -10.46 -2.44 -11.20
CA ARG A 177 -10.35 -2.91 -12.59
C ARG A 177 -9.62 -1.95 -13.54
N PRO A 178 -9.78 -0.62 -13.45
CA PRO A 178 -9.05 0.31 -14.31
C PRO A 178 -7.73 0.81 -13.70
N SER A 179 -7.28 0.30 -12.54
CA SER A 179 -6.11 0.85 -11.87
C SER A 179 -4.96 -0.14 -11.69
N VAL A 180 -3.84 0.42 -11.30
CA VAL A 180 -2.66 -0.26 -10.76
C VAL A 180 -2.41 0.30 -9.38
N GLY A 181 -1.97 -0.53 -8.44
CA GLY A 181 -1.69 -0.10 -7.06
C GLY A 181 -0.26 -0.36 -6.63
N VAL A 182 0.22 0.45 -5.69
CA VAL A 182 1.46 0.20 -4.92
C VAL A 182 1.19 0.30 -3.43
N GLU A 183 1.72 -0.63 -2.64
CA GLU A 183 1.80 -0.55 -1.19
C GLU A 183 3.26 -0.25 -0.79
N ILE A 184 3.51 0.96 -0.29
CA ILE A 184 4.84 1.42 0.11
C ILE A 184 5.07 1.10 1.58
N SER A 185 6.21 0.50 1.92
CA SER A 185 6.49 0.06 3.27
C SER A 185 6.59 1.24 4.23
N ASN A 186 5.69 1.26 5.21
CA ASN A 186 5.62 2.27 6.25
C ASN A 186 4.66 1.80 7.36
N ALA A 187 5.21 1.51 8.54
CA ALA A 187 4.44 1.08 9.70
C ALA A 187 3.58 2.18 10.36
N TYR A 188 3.61 3.41 9.83
CA TYR A 188 2.83 4.60 10.19
C TYR A 188 3.07 5.13 11.61
N TYR A 189 3.06 4.29 12.64
CA TYR A 189 3.11 4.74 14.04
C TYR A 189 4.53 5.08 14.49
N PRO A 190 4.77 6.24 15.13
CA PRO A 190 6.09 6.65 15.62
C PRO A 190 6.74 5.65 16.59
N LYS A 191 5.92 4.85 17.30
CA LYS A 191 6.42 3.79 18.19
C LYS A 191 7.30 2.74 17.48
N TYR A 192 7.20 2.61 16.16
CA TYR A 192 8.01 1.66 15.39
C TYR A 192 9.35 2.24 14.90
N GLN A 193 9.66 3.50 15.20
CA GLN A 193 10.92 4.14 14.80
C GLN A 193 12.14 3.31 15.19
N GLN A 194 12.16 2.84 16.45
CA GLN A 194 13.25 2.02 16.98
C GLN A 194 13.42 0.69 16.24
N TRP A 195 12.37 0.15 15.64
CA TRP A 195 12.48 -1.07 14.85
C TRP A 195 13.32 -0.81 13.59
N TYR A 196 13.11 0.31 12.90
CA TYR A 196 13.87 0.67 11.70
C TYR A 196 15.35 0.92 12.02
N GLU A 197 15.63 1.62 13.12
CA GLU A 197 17.00 1.86 13.59
C GLU A 197 17.72 0.54 13.90
N LYS A 198 17.08 -0.36 14.65
CA LYS A 198 17.65 -1.68 14.99
C LYS A 198 17.88 -2.58 13.77
N ASN A 199 17.16 -2.35 12.67
CA ASN A 199 17.31 -3.10 11.43
C ASN A 199 18.14 -2.35 10.36
N ASN A 200 18.94 -1.35 10.77
CA ASN A 200 19.87 -0.60 9.92
C ASN A 200 19.24 0.21 8.78
N PHE A 201 17.95 0.53 8.87
CA PHE A 201 17.32 1.48 7.94
C PHE A 201 17.47 2.94 8.39
N GLY A 202 17.83 3.17 9.65
CA GLY A 202 17.88 4.49 10.26
C GLY A 202 16.50 5.00 10.66
N GLN A 203 16.45 6.29 11.01
CA GLN A 203 15.23 6.96 11.42
C GLN A 203 14.39 7.35 10.20
N ARG A 204 13.10 7.01 10.21
CA ARG A 204 12.15 7.53 9.23
C ARG A 204 11.88 9.02 9.46
N PRO A 205 11.65 9.81 8.40
CA PRO A 205 11.11 11.15 8.53
C PRO A 205 9.79 11.14 9.32
N MET A 206 9.46 12.25 9.97
CA MET A 206 8.20 12.43 10.69
C MET A 206 7.30 13.40 9.92
N ILE A 207 6.00 13.11 9.87
CA ILE A 207 4.97 13.95 9.27
C ILE A 207 4.05 14.43 10.40
N GLU A 208 4.01 15.74 10.64
CA GLU A 208 3.31 16.34 11.79
C GLU A 208 2.09 17.20 11.40
N ASP A 209 2.02 17.64 10.14
CA ASP A 209 1.01 18.60 9.66
C ASP A 209 0.21 18.10 8.45
N ALA A 210 -0.01 16.78 8.37
CA ALA A 210 -0.84 16.22 7.31
C ALA A 210 -2.35 16.32 7.64
N TRP A 211 -3.13 16.67 6.62
CA TRP A 211 -4.59 16.74 6.68
C TRP A 211 -5.18 15.80 5.65
N VAL A 212 -6.27 15.12 6.00
CA VAL A 212 -7.07 14.33 5.06
C VAL A 212 -8.56 14.48 5.38
N HIS A 213 -9.39 14.67 4.36
CA HIS A 213 -10.85 14.85 4.50
C HIS A 213 -11.28 15.97 5.46
N GLY A 214 -10.44 16.98 5.64
CA GLY A 214 -10.70 18.11 6.55
C GLY A 214 -10.29 17.86 8.00
N GLU A 215 -9.70 16.71 8.31
CA GLU A 215 -9.20 16.35 9.63
C GLU A 215 -7.67 16.37 9.65
N LYS A 216 -7.08 16.92 10.71
CA LYS A 216 -5.64 16.83 10.95
C LYS A 216 -5.30 15.43 11.47
N LEU A 217 -4.28 14.80 10.90
CA LEU A 217 -3.78 13.52 11.39
C LEU A 217 -2.79 13.73 12.54
N GLU A 218 -2.81 12.81 13.51
CA GLU A 218 -1.75 12.71 14.52
C GLU A 218 -0.39 12.46 13.86
N PRO A 219 0.73 12.92 14.45
CA PRO A 219 2.07 12.68 13.89
C PRO A 219 2.34 11.21 13.57
N PHE A 220 2.89 10.95 12.38
CA PHE A 220 3.16 9.61 11.87
C PHE A 220 4.48 9.56 11.10
N THR A 221 5.01 8.36 10.88
CA THR A 221 6.26 8.14 10.14
C THR A 221 6.05 8.35 8.65
N GLY A 222 6.93 9.10 8.00
CA GLY A 222 7.01 9.27 6.55
C GLY A 222 7.80 8.15 5.85
N PHE A 223 7.92 8.29 4.54
CA PHE A 223 8.74 7.40 3.72
C PHE A 223 10.20 7.80 3.75
N PHE A 224 11.10 6.84 3.57
CA PHE A 224 12.51 7.16 3.34
C PHE A 224 12.68 7.83 1.97
N PRO A 225 13.68 8.73 1.80
CA PRO A 225 13.97 9.33 0.50
C PRO A 225 14.14 8.31 -0.62
N ILE A 226 14.85 7.20 -0.36
CA ILE A 226 15.03 6.13 -1.36
C ILE A 226 13.72 5.48 -1.82
N GLN A 227 12.70 5.43 -0.97
CA GLN A 227 11.37 4.93 -1.35
C GLN A 227 10.65 5.92 -2.27
N LEU A 228 10.84 7.23 -2.06
CA LEU A 228 10.26 8.27 -2.90
C LEU A 228 10.90 8.28 -4.29
N GLU A 229 12.22 8.11 -4.37
CA GLU A 229 12.93 7.96 -5.66
C GLU A 229 12.52 6.68 -6.39
N ALA A 230 12.41 5.55 -5.68
CA ALA A 230 11.86 4.31 -6.25
C ALA A 230 10.43 4.50 -6.80
N LEU A 231 9.60 5.25 -6.06
CA LEU A 231 8.23 5.53 -6.46
C LEU A 231 8.16 6.39 -7.72
N LYS A 232 9.04 7.41 -7.85
CA LYS A 232 9.13 8.24 -9.06
C LYS A 232 9.53 7.41 -10.29
N ALA A 233 10.57 6.58 -10.15
CA ALA A 233 11.01 5.67 -11.22
C ALA A 233 9.88 4.71 -11.64
N LEU A 234 9.12 4.20 -10.66
CA LEU A 234 7.93 3.38 -10.93
C LEU A 234 6.84 4.18 -11.67
N TRP A 235 6.53 5.40 -11.23
CA TRP A 235 5.54 6.25 -11.91
C TRP A 235 5.93 6.56 -13.34
N GLN A 236 7.20 6.84 -13.62
CA GLN A 236 7.72 7.05 -14.97
C GLN A 236 7.52 5.80 -15.84
N SER A 237 7.95 4.62 -15.35
CA SER A 237 7.77 3.36 -16.07
C SER A 237 6.30 3.06 -16.37
N ILE A 238 5.40 3.33 -15.41
CA ILE A 238 3.96 3.16 -15.60
C ILE A 238 3.41 4.15 -16.62
N HIS A 239 3.81 5.42 -16.56
CA HIS A 239 3.44 6.42 -17.57
C HIS A 239 3.85 5.95 -18.97
N HIS A 240 5.10 5.51 -19.15
CA HIS A 240 5.58 5.02 -20.44
C HIS A 240 4.84 3.75 -20.91
N ALA A 241 4.56 2.81 -20.02
CA ALA A 241 3.90 1.54 -20.37
C ALA A 241 2.39 1.67 -20.65
N THR A 242 1.72 2.66 -20.04
CA THR A 242 0.25 2.76 -20.02
C THR A 242 -0.31 4.06 -20.59
N SER A 243 0.54 5.07 -20.78
CA SER A 243 0.17 6.43 -21.20
C SER A 243 -0.78 7.15 -20.24
N ILE A 244 -0.84 6.75 -18.96
CA ILE A 244 -1.54 7.55 -17.94
C ILE A 244 -0.82 8.90 -17.78
N PRO A 245 -1.50 10.05 -17.79
CA PRO A 245 -0.84 11.35 -17.73
C PRO A 245 -0.27 11.61 -16.33
N TYR A 246 0.75 12.46 -16.24
CA TYR A 246 1.28 13.00 -14.98
C TYR A 246 0.32 14.03 -14.36
N GLU A 247 -0.88 13.56 -14.01
CA GLU A 247 -1.93 14.35 -13.38
C GLU A 247 -2.31 13.75 -12.04
N THR A 248 -2.67 14.60 -11.08
CA THR A 248 -3.28 14.22 -9.80
C THR A 248 -4.41 15.21 -9.51
N PRO A 249 -5.46 14.84 -8.74
CA PRO A 249 -6.40 15.82 -8.24
C PRO A 249 -5.69 16.90 -7.42
N THR A 250 -6.01 18.17 -7.67
CA THR A 250 -5.41 19.31 -6.99
C THR A 250 -6.47 20.15 -6.27
N ASN A 251 -6.04 20.86 -5.23
CA ASN A 251 -6.85 21.90 -4.60
C ASN A 251 -6.79 23.23 -5.39
N GLN A 252 -7.49 24.26 -4.89
CA GLN A 252 -7.54 25.59 -5.52
C GLN A 252 -6.18 26.31 -5.65
N PHE A 253 -5.16 25.84 -4.93
CA PHE A 253 -3.80 26.39 -4.97
C PHE A 253 -2.85 25.55 -5.85
N GLY A 254 -3.39 24.57 -6.60
CA GLY A 254 -2.60 23.71 -7.47
C GLY A 254 -1.76 22.65 -6.73
N LYS A 255 -1.92 22.47 -5.42
CA LYS A 255 -1.28 21.38 -4.66
C LYS A 255 -2.12 20.11 -4.68
N THR A 256 -1.54 18.94 -4.44
CA THR A 256 -2.31 17.68 -4.32
C THR A 256 -3.51 17.85 -3.39
N SER A 257 -4.69 17.44 -3.87
CA SER A 257 -5.90 17.44 -3.07
C SER A 257 -5.72 16.51 -1.87
N THR A 258 -6.30 16.86 -0.74
CA THR A 258 -6.27 16.03 0.47
C THR A 258 -7.65 15.43 0.79
N LYS A 259 -8.55 15.44 -0.19
CA LYS A 259 -9.97 15.12 0.00
C LYS A 259 -10.38 13.91 -0.82
N TYR A 260 -11.57 13.40 -0.54
CA TYR A 260 -12.24 12.47 -1.43
C TYR A 260 -12.60 13.16 -2.75
N GLU A 261 -12.29 12.49 -3.86
CA GLU A 261 -12.47 13.01 -5.21
C GLU A 261 -13.48 12.15 -5.97
N GLN A 262 -14.68 12.68 -6.18
CA GLN A 262 -15.79 11.92 -6.76
C GLN A 262 -15.45 11.35 -8.15
N ASN A 263 -14.72 12.12 -8.97
CA ASN A 263 -14.30 11.66 -10.29
C ASN A 263 -13.33 10.47 -10.21
N VAL A 264 -12.48 10.41 -9.19
CA VAL A 264 -11.60 9.26 -8.97
C VAL A 264 -12.43 8.05 -8.52
N ALA A 265 -13.25 8.21 -7.48
CA ALA A 265 -14.08 7.14 -6.94
C ALA A 265 -15.08 6.57 -7.97
N TYR A 266 -15.54 7.39 -8.91
CA TYR A 266 -16.45 6.98 -9.97
C TYR A 266 -15.71 6.44 -11.20
N GLY A 267 -14.39 6.35 -11.15
CA GLY A 267 -13.56 5.89 -12.26
C GLY A 267 -13.77 6.76 -13.49
N LYS A 268 -13.73 8.08 -13.34
CA LYS A 268 -13.76 9.07 -14.43
C LYS A 268 -12.45 9.88 -14.52
N PHE A 269 -11.55 9.69 -13.57
CA PHE A 269 -10.23 10.30 -13.54
C PHE A 269 -9.18 9.41 -14.23
N THR A 270 -8.11 10.03 -14.72
CA THR A 270 -6.93 9.37 -15.28
C THR A 270 -5.69 10.05 -14.71
N GLY A 271 -4.71 9.30 -14.19
CA GLY A 271 -3.51 9.86 -13.55
C GLY A 271 -3.10 9.15 -12.24
N PHE A 272 -2.41 9.84 -11.36
CA PHE A 272 -1.87 9.32 -10.10
C PHE A 272 -2.68 9.81 -8.91
N VAL A 273 -3.04 8.91 -7.99
CA VAL A 273 -3.92 9.23 -6.87
C VAL A 273 -3.48 8.54 -5.59
N SER A 274 -3.86 9.09 -4.44
CA SER A 274 -3.89 8.41 -3.16
C SER A 274 -5.20 7.65 -2.95
N HIS A 275 -5.20 6.61 -2.11
CA HIS A 275 -6.41 5.86 -1.78
C HIS A 275 -7.51 6.73 -1.12
N TYR A 276 -7.14 7.76 -0.37
CA TYR A 276 -8.07 8.71 0.21
C TYR A 276 -8.86 9.48 -0.86
N HIS A 277 -8.30 9.70 -2.06
CA HIS A 277 -9.06 10.27 -3.19
C HIS A 277 -10.22 9.35 -3.61
N ILE A 278 -10.09 8.04 -3.38
CA ILE A 278 -11.09 7.03 -3.75
C ILE A 278 -12.14 6.83 -2.64
N SER A 279 -11.75 6.94 -1.37
CA SER A 279 -12.61 6.59 -0.25
C SER A 279 -12.48 7.56 0.93
N LYS A 280 -13.64 8.06 1.40
CA LYS A 280 -13.76 8.90 2.61
C LYS A 280 -13.31 8.20 3.90
N ARG A 281 -13.15 6.87 3.88
CA ARG A 281 -12.73 6.06 5.04
C ARG A 281 -11.22 5.79 5.04
N LYS A 282 -10.50 6.29 4.04
CA LYS A 282 -9.08 6.05 3.85
C LYS A 282 -8.30 7.33 4.06
N ILE A 283 -7.11 7.17 4.63
CA ILE A 283 -6.16 8.24 4.89
C ILE A 283 -4.83 7.99 4.15
N ASP A 284 -4.63 6.81 3.58
CA ASP A 284 -3.50 6.52 2.72
C ASP A 284 -3.63 7.24 1.38
N CYS A 285 -2.64 7.98 0.87
CA CYS A 285 -1.29 8.14 1.37
C CYS A 285 -1.03 9.60 1.82
N ALA A 286 -1.58 10.01 2.97
CA ALA A 286 -1.35 11.35 3.53
C ALA A 286 0.13 11.73 3.62
N GLY A 287 0.44 13.01 3.38
CA GLY A 287 1.83 13.50 3.37
C GLY A 287 2.60 13.20 2.09
N LEU A 288 2.08 12.39 1.17
CA LEU A 288 2.66 12.21 -0.17
C LEU A 288 2.19 13.35 -1.08
N ASP A 289 3.08 14.29 -1.41
CA ASP A 289 2.81 15.39 -2.33
C ASP A 289 3.00 14.96 -3.78
N ILE A 290 2.00 14.24 -4.31
CA ILE A 290 2.03 13.65 -5.65
C ILE A 290 2.29 14.73 -6.71
N LYS A 291 1.71 15.92 -6.57
CA LYS A 291 1.81 16.97 -7.58
C LYS A 291 3.24 17.47 -7.68
N SER A 292 3.86 17.81 -6.56
CA SER A 292 5.26 18.26 -6.53
C SER A 292 6.19 17.18 -7.08
N MET A 293 5.99 15.90 -6.70
CA MET A 293 6.80 14.79 -7.20
C MET A 293 6.62 14.53 -8.72
N LEU A 294 5.41 14.70 -9.24
CA LEU A 294 5.16 14.60 -10.69
C LEU A 294 5.78 15.77 -11.47
N ASP A 295 5.79 16.97 -10.88
CA ASP A 295 6.44 18.13 -11.48
C ASP A 295 7.96 17.97 -11.52
N GLU A 296 8.56 17.42 -10.47
CA GLU A 296 9.98 17.05 -10.45
C GLU A 296 10.31 16.07 -11.59
N ILE A 297 9.53 14.99 -11.74
CA ILE A 297 9.68 14.03 -12.84
C ILE A 297 9.60 14.73 -14.20
N TYR A 298 8.63 15.62 -14.38
CA TYR A 298 8.43 16.29 -15.66
C TYR A 298 9.60 17.22 -16.01
N CYS A 299 10.10 17.99 -15.03
CA CYS A 299 11.28 18.84 -15.18
C CYS A 299 12.53 18.02 -15.52
N ASP A 300 12.77 16.89 -14.85
CA ASP A 300 13.93 16.04 -15.10
C ASP A 300 13.91 15.44 -16.52
N VAL A 301 12.71 15.13 -17.04
CA VAL A 301 12.52 14.66 -18.43
C VAL A 301 12.76 15.77 -19.44
N GLU A 302 12.32 17.01 -19.19
CA GLU A 302 12.60 18.13 -20.11
C GLU A 302 14.10 18.44 -20.18
N VAL A 303 14.79 18.49 -19.02
CA VAL A 303 16.24 18.76 -18.95
C VAL A 303 17.08 17.66 -19.60
N SER A 304 16.66 16.39 -19.54
CA SER A 304 17.39 15.28 -20.15
C SER A 304 17.21 15.14 -21.68
N ASN A 305 16.24 15.86 -22.25
CA ASN A 305 15.99 15.91 -23.70
C ASN A 305 16.62 17.15 -24.38
N GLU A 306 17.28 18.03 -23.62
CA GLU A 306 18.13 19.15 -24.10
C GLU A 306 19.61 18.73 -24.18
#